data_AF-A0A519PBH7-F1
#
_entry.id   AF-A0A519PBH7-F1
#
_cell.length_a   1.000
_cell.length_b   1.000
_cell.length_c   1.000
_cell.angle_alpha   90.00
_cell.angle_beta   90.00
_cell.angle_gamma   90.00
#
_symmetry.space_group_name_H-M   'P 1'
#
loop_
_entity.id
_entity.type
_entity.pdbx_description
1 polymer ?
#
loop_
_entity_poly.entity_id
_entity_poly.type
_entity_poly.pdbx_seq_one_letter_code
_entity_poly.pdbx_strand_id
1 'polypeptide(L)' 'EGLVDTRRDGTTIFYRIADPSVLKVIAVLAEIFCPPLSLQKD' A
#
# COMPACT_ATOMS: atom_id res chain seq x y z
N GLU A 1 -5.37 4.79 -15.01
CA GLU A 1 -3.94 5.14 -14.94
C GLU A 1 -3.71 6.21 -13.88
N GLY A 2 -2.51 6.31 -13.29
CA GLY A 2 -2.17 7.38 -12.34
C GLY A 2 -2.28 7.05 -10.84
N LEU A 3 -2.67 5.83 -10.46
CA LEU A 3 -2.72 5.44 -9.03
C LEU A 3 -1.33 5.11 -8.47
N VAL A 4 -0.44 4.60 -9.33
CA VAL A 4 0.92 4.21 -8.97
C VAL A 4 1.92 4.82 -9.94
N ASP A 5 3.10 5.16 -9.41
CA ASP A 5 4.28 5.43 -10.21
C ASP A 5 5.09 4.14 -10.32
N THR A 6 5.84 4.03 -11.41
CA THR A 6 6.71 2.91 -11.68
C THR A 6 8.12 3.40 -11.99
N ARG A 7 9.13 2.79 -11.36
CA ARG A 7 10.54 2.93 -11.77
C ARG A 7 11.16 1.55 -11.97
N ARG A 8 12.13 1.45 -12.87
CA ARG A 8 12.87 0.22 -13.17
C ARG A 8 14.33 0.36 -12.77
N ASP A 9 14.88 -0.68 -12.16
CA ASP A 9 16.30 -0.83 -11.87
C ASP A 9 16.75 -2.22 -12.31
N GLY A 10 17.52 -2.29 -13.40
CA GLY A 10 17.90 -3.56 -14.04
C GLY A 10 16.67 -4.40 -14.43
N THR A 11 16.48 -5.53 -13.74
CA THR A 11 15.34 -6.45 -13.90
C THR A 11 14.25 -6.24 -12.85
N THR A 12 14.46 -5.36 -11.88
CA THR A 12 13.52 -5.07 -10.79
C THR A 12 12.62 -3.90 -11.15
N ILE A 13 11.33 -4.03 -10.84
CA ILE A 13 10.32 -2.98 -11.02
C ILE A 13 9.80 -2.56 -9.65
N PHE A 14 9.97 -1.28 -9.33
CA PHE A 14 9.45 -0.68 -8.09
C PHE A 14 8.17 0.08 -8.38
N TYR A 15 7.17 -0.16 -7.55
CA TYR A 15 5.93 0.59 -7.55
C TYR A 15 5.84 1.44 -6.29
N ARG A 16 5.23 2.61 -6.40
CA ARG A 16 4.78 3.40 -5.25
C ARG A 16 3.40 3.97 -5.56
N ILE A 17 2.61 4.23 -4.53
CA ILE A 17 1.35 4.98 -4.70
C ILE A 17 1.70 6.40 -5.12
N ALA A 18 1.12 6.85 -6.24
CA ALA A 18 1.35 8.18 -6.82
C ALA A 18 0.29 9.17 -6.36
N ASP A 19 -0.99 8.76 -6.33
CA ASP A 19 -2.10 9.60 -5.89
C ASP A 19 -2.25 9.56 -4.35
N PRO A 20 -2.04 10.68 -3.64
CA PRO A 20 -2.22 10.74 -2.20
C PRO A 20 -3.63 10.40 -1.71
N SER A 21 -4.65 10.56 -2.56
CA SER A 21 -6.04 10.23 -2.24
C SER A 21 -6.24 8.71 -2.08
N VAL A 22 -5.48 7.91 -2.83
CA VAL A 22 -5.50 6.45 -2.76
C VAL A 22 -5.01 5.95 -1.40
N LEU A 23 -4.03 6.62 -0.79
CA LEU A 23 -3.56 6.28 0.55
C LEU A 23 -4.70 6.34 1.58
N LYS A 24 -5.57 7.34 1.48
CA LYS A 24 -6.70 7.49 2.40
C LYS A 24 -7.71 6.36 2.24
N VAL A 25 -8.03 6.00 1.00
CA VAL A 25 -8.95 4.88 0.71
C VAL A 25 -8.38 3.57 1.24
N ILE A 26 -7.09 3.29 0.98
CA ILE A 26 -6.42 2.08 1.47
C ILE A 26 -6.39 2.06 3.00
N ALA A 27 -6.13 3.19 3.65
CA ALA A 27 -6.12 3.27 5.11
C ALA A 27 -7.50 2.92 5.71
N VAL A 28 -8.58 3.45 5.14
CA VAL A 28 -9.95 3.12 5.58
C VAL A 28 -10.27 1.64 5.36
N LEU A 29 -9.87 1.08 4.21
CA LEU A 29 -10.06 -0.36 3.96
C LEU A 29 -9.26 -1.20 4.97
N ALA A 30 -8.02 -0.82 5.27
CA ALA A 30 -7.21 -1.50 6.26
C ALA A 30 -7.85 -1.44 7.66
N GLU A 31 -8.39 -0.29 8.06
CA GLU A 31 -9.11 -0.15 9.33
C GLU A 31 -10.34 -1.07 9.43
N ILE A 32 -11.11 -1.20 8.35
CA ILE A 32 -12.35 -2.00 8.34
C ILE A 32 -12.05 -3.50 8.29
N PHE A 33 -11.05 -3.90 7.49
CA PHE A 33 -10.90 -5.30 7.08
C PHE A 33 -9.67 -5.99 7.66
N CYS A 34 -8.67 -5.26 8.17
CA CYS A 34 -7.56 -5.91 8.86
C CYS A 34 -7.94 -6.20 10.31
N PRO A 35 -7.63 -7.41 10.82
CA PRO A 35 -7.74 -7.67 12.24
C PRO A 35 -6.79 -6.72 13.02
N PRO A 36 -7.04 -6.47 14.31
CA PRO A 36 -6.06 -5.81 15.16
C PRO A 36 -4.71 -6.50 14.97
N LEU A 37 -3.63 -5.72 14.88
CA LEU A 37 -2.27 -6.26 14.90
C LEU A 37 -2.04 -6.86 16.28
N SER A 38 -2.58 -8.06 16.52
CA SER A 38 -2.05 -8.94 17.53
C SER A 38 -0.64 -9.24 17.07
N LEU A 39 0.34 -8.59 17.70
CA LEU A 39 1.61 -9.24 17.95
C LEU A 39 1.27 -10.52 18.74
N GLN A 40 0.82 -11.57 18.07
CA GLN A 40 0.89 -12.92 18.62
C GLN A 40 2.37 -13.26 18.65
N LYS A 41 3.00 -12.85 19.75
CA LYS A 41 4.22 -13.42 20.25
C LYS A 41 3.93 -13.82 21.69
N ASP A 42 3.24 -14.94 21.82
CA ASP A 42 3.44 -15.87 22.92
C ASP A 42 4.37 -16.98 22.41
#